data_AF-A0A7W0A8W7-F1
#
_entry.id   AF-A0A7W0A8W7-F1
#
_cell.length_a   1.000
_cell.length_b   1.000
_cell.length_c   1.000
_cell.angle_alpha   90.00
_cell.angle_beta   90.00
_cell.angle_gamma   90.00
#
_symmetry.space_group_name_H-M   'P 1'
#
loop_
_entity.id
_entity.type
_entity.pdbx_description
1 polymer ?
#
loop_
_entity_poly.entity_id
_entity_poly.type
_entity_poly.pdbx_seq_one_letter_code
_entity_poly.pdbx_strand_id
1 'polypeptide(L)' 'MFARIDHIGVAVEDLDAALELYGGSFAMVTAHRVTVEEQGVEAVLLDVGENH' A
#
# COMPACT_ATOMS: atom_id res chain seq x y z
N MET A 1 -3.70 -24.42 -6.96
CA MET A 1 -2.36 -24.08 -7.45
C MET A 1 -2.23 -22.57 -7.35
N PHE A 2 -1.29 -22.04 -6.57
CA PHE A 2 -1.09 -20.60 -6.42
C PHE A 2 -0.40 -20.06 -7.68
N ALA A 3 -0.88 -18.92 -8.20
CA ALA A 3 -0.40 -18.35 -9.46
C ALA A 3 0.65 -17.27 -9.22
N ARG A 4 0.28 -16.20 -8.52
CA ARG A 4 1.10 -15.01 -8.27
C ARG A 4 0.73 -14.40 -6.92
N ILE A 5 1.63 -13.56 -6.42
CA ILE A 5 1.35 -12.67 -5.29
C ILE A 5 0.59 -11.47 -5.85
N ASP A 6 -0.58 -11.21 -5.29
CA ASP A 6 -1.45 -10.09 -5.69
C ASP A 6 -0.96 -8.77 -5.07
N HIS A 7 -0.68 -8.78 -3.77
CA HIS A 7 -0.12 -7.65 -3.04
C HIS A 7 0.64 -8.11 -1.79
N ILE A 8 1.41 -7.20 -1.20
CA ILE A 8 2.09 -7.39 0.09
C ILE A 8 1.57 -6.32 1.04
N GLY A 9 0.95 -6.74 2.14
CA GLY A 9 0.54 -5.83 3.21
C GLY A 9 1.72 -5.52 4.15
N VAL A 10 1.95 -4.24 4.43
CA VAL A 10 2.94 -3.77 5.39
C VAL A 10 2.21 -2.98 6.48
N ALA A 11 2.22 -3.50 7.71
CA ALA A 11 1.69 -2.77 8.85
C ALA A 11 2.69 -1.70 9.30
N VAL A 12 2.22 -0.47 9.48
CA VAL A 12 3.03 0.68 9.88
C VAL A 12 2.38 1.40 11.06
N GLU A 13 3.18 2.04 11.90
CA GLU A 13 2.67 2.86 13.02
C GLU A 13 2.02 4.16 12.52
N ASP A 14 2.56 4.76 11.46
CA ASP A 14 2.08 6.00 10.86
C ASP A 14 2.05 5.86 9.33
N LEU A 15 0.87 6.09 8.75
CA LEU A 15 0.64 5.89 7.33
C LEU A 15 1.25 7.01 6.50
N ASP A 16 1.18 8.25 6.97
CA ASP A 16 1.69 9.41 6.24
C ASP A 16 3.23 9.39 6.22
N ALA A 17 3.89 9.02 7.31
CA ALA A 17 5.34 8.80 7.36
C ALA A 17 5.79 7.66 6.44
N ALA A 18 5.00 6.59 6.33
CA ALA A 18 5.26 5.52 5.38
C ALA A 18 5.14 6.01 3.92
N LEU A 19 4.15 6.86 3.63
CA LEU A 19 4.00 7.46 2.31
C LEU A 19 5.17 8.37 1.94
N GLU A 20 5.72 9.13 2.88
CA GLU A 20 6.93 9.92 2.62
C GLU A 20 8.13 9.03 2.25
N LEU A 21 8.28 7.89 2.92
CA LEU A 21 9.33 6.93 2.58
C LEU A 21 9.09 6.28 1.21
N TYR A 22 7.92 5.68 1.01
CA TYR A 22 7.64 4.91 -0.21
C TYR A 22 7.42 5.78 -1.44
N GLY A 23 6.70 6.88 -1.30
CA GLY A 23 6.50 7.86 -2.38
C GLY A 23 7.73 8.73 -2.63
N GLY A 24 8.43 9.15 -1.57
CA GLY A 24 9.59 10.04 -1.71
C GLY A 24 10.88 9.31 -2.08
N SER A 25 11.23 8.26 -1.34
CA SER A 25 12.52 7.57 -1.53
C SER A 25 12.48 6.50 -2.62
N PHE A 26 11.34 5.81 -2.75
CA PHE A 26 11.17 4.73 -3.73
C PHE A 26 10.36 5.15 -4.97
N ALA A 27 9.91 6.40 -5.04
CA ALA A 27 9.11 6.95 -6.14
C ALA A 27 7.85 6.11 -6.45
N MET A 28 7.29 5.42 -5.46
CA MET A 28 6.07 4.63 -5.62
C MET A 28 4.85 5.55 -5.70
N VAL A 29 3.94 5.24 -6.61
CA VAL A 29 2.75 6.07 -6.83
C VAL A 29 1.60 5.56 -5.97
N THR A 30 0.94 6.47 -5.26
CA THR A 30 -0.30 6.14 -4.55
C THR A 30 -1.41 5.81 -5.54
N ALA A 31 -1.90 4.57 -5.51
CA ALA A 31 -2.99 4.11 -6.35
C ALA A 31 -4.35 4.35 -5.70
N HIS A 32 -4.49 3.96 -4.42
CA HIS A 32 -5.77 4.05 -3.71
C HIS A 32 -5.55 4.19 -2.19
N ARG A 33 -6.30 5.08 -1.52
CA ARG A 33 -6.35 5.18 -0.04
C ARG A 33 -7.76 4.78 0.40
N VAL A 34 -7.87 3.85 1.32
CA VAL A 34 -9.16 3.34 1.81
C VAL A 34 -9.12 3.13 3.32
N THR A 35 -10.17 3.59 3.99
CA THR A 35 -10.44 3.22 5.37
C THR A 35 -11.37 2.01 5.35
N VAL A 36 -10.92 0.89 5.90
CA VAL A 36 -11.70 -0.34 6.01
C VAL A 36 -12.31 -0.40 7.41
N GLU A 37 -13.48 0.20 7.57
CA GLU A 37 -14.14 0.38 8.87
C GLU A 37 -14.38 -0.96 9.60
N GLU A 38 -14.76 -2.02 8.88
CA GLU A 38 -15.00 -3.36 9.45
C GLU A 38 -13.73 -3.99 10.06
N GLN A 39 -12.56 -3.56 9.60
CA GLN A 39 -11.26 -4.03 10.08
C GLN A 39 -10.57 -2.99 10.99
N GLY A 40 -11.13 -1.79 11.12
CA GLY A 40 -10.57 -0.69 11.91
C GLY A 40 -9.20 -0.21 11.40
N VAL A 41 -8.90 -0.39 10.11
CA VAL A 41 -7.59 0.00 9.52
C VAL A 41 -7.75 1.01 8.42
N GLU A 42 -6.73 1.84 8.26
CA GLU A 42 -6.53 2.66 7.08
C GLU A 42 -5.40 2.07 6.24
N ALA A 43 -5.63 1.92 4.95
CA ALA A 43 -4.68 1.31 4.03
C ALA A 43 -4.45 2.20 2.80
N VAL A 44 -3.20 2.24 2.35
CA VAL A 44 -2.83 2.87 1.07
C VAL A 44 -2.18 1.83 0.19
N LEU A 45 -2.72 1.67 -1.01
CA LEU A 45 -2.14 0.86 -2.06
C LEU A 45 -1.16 1.71 -2.84
N LEU A 46 0.04 1.17 -3.00
CA LEU A 46 1.13 1.75 -3.76
C LEU A 46 1.37 0.88 -4.99
N ASP A 47 1.42 1.53 -6.15
CA ASP A 47 1.73 0.87 -7.41
C ASP A 47 3.26 0.66 -7.52
N VAL A 48 3.65 -0.57 -7.83
CA VAL A 48 5.05 -1.01 -7.99
C VAL A 48 5.32 -1.59 -9.38
N GLY A 49 4.43 -1.39 -10.35
CA GLY A 49 4.60 -1.82 -11.74
C GLY A 49 3.30 -2.26 -12.42
N GLU A 50 3.41 -2.82 -13.62
CA GLU A 50 2.25 -3.18 -14.45
C GLU A 50 1.55 -4.46 -13.96
N ASN A 51 0.85 -4.45 -12.83
CA ASN A 51 -0.11 -5.50 -12.49
C ASN A 51 -1.32 -4.90 -11.76
N HIS A 52 -2.42 -4.79 -12.51
CA HIS A 52 -3.80 -4.79 -12.02
C HIS A 52 -4.53 -5.96 -12.70
#